data_AF-A0A9P5EBA8-F1
#
_entry.id   AF-A0A9P5EBA8-F1
#
_cell.length_a   1.000
_cell.length_b   1.000
_cell.length_c   1.000
_cell.angle_alpha   90.00
_cell.angle_beta   90.00
_cell.angle_gamma   90.00
#
_symmetry.space_group_name_H-M   'P 1'
#
loop_
_entity.id
_entity.type
_entity.pdbx_description
1 polymer ?
#
loop_
_entity_poly.entity_id
_entity_poly.type
_entity_poly.pdbx_seq_one_letter_code
_entity_poly.pdbx_strand_id
1 'polypeptide(L)' 'MNKVISGSNALVVGGTSGVGYAIASRLATSPNYQFASITIVGRTKPQAMPAEKVSFRSVDATSMHALKEFAQDFRSNS' A
#
# COMPACT_ATOMS: atom_id res chain seq x y z
N MET A 1 -20.35 12.58 13.24
CA MET A 1 -20.06 12.07 11.89
C MET A 1 -18.60 11.65 11.84
N ASN A 2 -18.31 10.35 11.74
CA ASN A 2 -16.94 9.88 11.55
C ASN A 2 -16.49 10.29 10.14
N LYS A 3 -15.41 11.07 10.05
CA LYS A 3 -14.83 11.51 8.78
C LYS A 3 -14.39 10.25 8.02
N VAL A 4 -15.09 9.89 6.95
CA VAL A 4 -14.64 8.85 6.03
C VAL A 4 -13.47 9.44 5.25
N ILE A 5 -12.30 8.82 5.36
CA ILE A 5 -11.19 9.12 4.45
C ILE A 5 -11.57 8.49 3.11
N SER A 6 -11.98 9.33 2.16
CA SER A 6 -12.47 8.93 0.84
C SER A 6 -11.69 9.61 -0.28
N GLY A 7 -11.42 8.89 -1.37
CA GLY A 7 -10.79 9.44 -2.58
C GLY A 7 -9.26 9.61 -2.53
N SER A 8 -8.62 9.21 -1.42
CA SER A 8 -7.16 9.17 -1.31
C SER A 8 -6.60 7.80 -1.71
N ASN A 9 -5.32 7.78 -2.10
CA ASN A 9 -4.54 6.56 -2.30
C ASN A 9 -3.76 6.23 -1.02
N ALA A 10 -3.73 4.95 -0.63
CA ALA A 10 -2.96 4.48 0.52
C ALA A 10 -1.70 3.74 0.06
N LEU A 11 -0.57 4.05 0.70
CA LEU A 11 0.71 3.37 0.48
C LEU A 11 1.18 2.74 1.80
N VAL A 12 1.39 1.42 1.80
CA VAL A 12 1.83 0.67 2.98
C VAL A 12 3.20 0.04 2.72
N VAL A 13 4.25 0.68 3.23
CA VAL A 13 5.64 0.17 3.15
C VAL A 13 5.86 -0.87 4.25
N GLY A 14 6.46 -2.01 3.89
CA GLY A 14 6.55 -3.17 4.78
C GLY A 14 5.22 -3.92 4.92
N GLY A 15 4.28 -3.72 3.99
CA GLY A 15 2.91 -4.25 4.07
C GLY A 15 2.77 -5.74 3.73
N THR A 16 3.87 -6.49 3.62
CA THR A 16 3.85 -7.86 3.08
C THR A 16 3.64 -8.94 4.13
N SER A 17 3.85 -8.62 5.40
CA SER A 17 3.62 -9.51 6.54
C SER A 17 3.36 -8.72 7.83
N GLY A 18 3.02 -9.44 8.91
CA GLY A 18 2.91 -8.88 10.26
C GLY A 18 1.97 -7.67 10.35
N VAL A 19 2.43 -6.63 11.05
CA VAL A 19 1.64 -5.42 11.32
C VAL A 19 1.34 -4.65 10.04
N GLY A 20 2.29 -4.53 9.11
CA GLY A 20 2.07 -3.83 7.85
C GLY A 20 0.97 -4.49 7.01
N TYR A 21 0.98 -5.83 6.96
CA TYR A 21 -0.08 -6.59 6.30
C TYR A 21 -1.45 -6.43 6.98
N ALA A 22 -1.48 -6.46 8.32
CA ALA A 22 -2.71 -6.24 9.07
C ALA A 22 -3.28 -4.83 8.84
N ILE A 23 -2.43 -3.82 8.74
CA ILE A 23 -2.82 -2.44 8.39
C ILE A 23 -3.41 -2.42 6.98
N ALA A 24 -2.69 -2.95 5.97
CA ALA A 24 -3.20 -2.99 4.60
C ALA A 24 -4.56 -3.72 4.50
N SER A 25 -4.70 -4.83 5.23
CA SER A 25 -5.97 -5.58 5.34
C SER A 25 -7.08 -4.75 5.96
N ARG A 26 -6.79 -4.01 7.02
CA ARG A 26 -7.77 -3.15 7.69
C ARG A 26 -8.20 -1.98 6.81
N LEU A 27 -7.27 -1.34 6.10
CA LEU A 27 -7.56 -0.26 5.16
C LEU A 27 -8.42 -0.76 3.99
N ALA A 28 -8.23 -2.00 3.56
CA ALA A 28 -8.98 -2.59 2.45
C ALA A 28 -10.40 -3.01 2.82
N THR A 29 -10.60 -3.56 4.02
CA THR A 29 -11.86 -4.23 4.40
C THR A 29 -12.75 -3.41 5.33
N SER A 30 -12.22 -2.39 6.01
CA SER A 30 -13.01 -1.58 6.93
C SER A 30 -14.00 -0.67 6.21
N PRO A 31 -15.28 -0.62 6.63
CA PRO A 31 -16.26 0.32 6.06
C PRO A 31 -15.96 1.78 6.41
N ASN A 32 -15.08 2.04 7.38
CA ASN A 32 -14.68 3.39 7.77
C ASN A 32 -13.67 4.04 6.81
N TYR A 33 -13.10 3.25 5.88
CA TYR A 33 -12.07 3.71 4.95
C TYR A 33 -12.49 3.44 3.50
N GLN A 34 -12.49 4.46 2.67
CA GLN A 34 -12.80 4.36 1.23
C GLN A 34 -11.63 4.88 0.40
N PHE A 35 -10.50 4.17 0.45
CA PHE A 35 -9.36 4.47 -0.42
C PHE A 35 -9.69 4.09 -1.86
N ALA A 36 -9.31 4.97 -2.81
CA ALA A 36 -9.45 4.73 -4.24
C ALA A 36 -8.51 3.62 -4.71
N SER A 37 -7.30 3.57 -4.16
CA SER A 37 -6.35 2.48 -4.34
C SER A 37 -5.53 2.25 -3.08
N ILE A 38 -5.08 1.01 -2.88
CA ILE A 38 -4.18 0.64 -1.80
C ILE A 38 -3.00 -0.10 -2.41
N THR A 39 -1.78 0.37 -2.14
CA THR A 39 -0.56 -0.24 -2.67
C THR A 39 0.30 -0.74 -1.52
N ILE A 40 0.57 -2.04 -1.51
CA ILE A 40 1.53 -2.66 -0.59
C ILE A 40 2.91 -2.62 -1.22
N VAL A 41 3.89 -2.11 -0.47
CA VAL A 41 5.30 -2.08 -0.87
C VAL A 41 6.14 -2.98 0.02
N GLY A 42 6.97 -3.81 -0.59
CA GLY A 42 7.95 -4.62 0.12
C GLY A 42 8.79 -5.45 -0.85
N ARG A 43 9.69 -6.28 -0.32
CA ARG A 43 10.60 -7.09 -1.16
C ARG A 43 9.91 -8.28 -1.84
N THR A 44 8.97 -8.90 -1.14
CA THR A 44 8.31 -10.14 -1.58
C THR A 44 6.80 -9.97 -1.55
N LYS A 45 6.10 -10.49 -2.56
CA LYS A 45 4.63 -10.44 -2.60
C LYS A 45 4.04 -11.20 -1.40
N PRO A 46 2.99 -10.67 -0.75
CA PRO A 46 2.28 -11.41 0.31
C PRO A 46 1.75 -12.75 -0.22
N GLN A 47 1.70 -13.77 0.63
CA GLN A 47 1.16 -15.10 0.26
C GLN A 47 -0.32 -15.04 -0.13
N ALA A 48 -1.10 -14.19 0.54
CA ALA A 48 -2.49 -13.91 0.22
C ALA A 48 -2.66 -12.40 0.08
N MET A 49 -3.38 -11.94 -0.95
CA MET A 49 -3.71 -10.52 -1.10
C MET A 49 -4.93 -10.19 -0.24
N PRO A 50 -4.92 -9.06 0.50
CA PRO A 50 -5.98 -8.77 1.46
C PRO A 50 -7.32 -8.34 0.84
N ALA A 51 -7.31 -7.80 -0.38
CA ALA A 51 -8.50 -7.56 -1.19
C ALA A 51 -8.09 -7.36 -2.66
N GLU A 52 -9.06 -7.46 -3.57
CA GLU A 52 -8.83 -7.30 -5.03
C GLU A 52 -8.34 -5.91 -5.42
N LYS A 53 -8.82 -4.86 -4.73
CA LYS A 53 -8.40 -3.46 -4.93
C LYS A 53 -6.99 -3.13 -4.41
N VAL A 54 -6.28 -4.11 -3.87
CA VAL A 54 -4.94 -3.92 -3.29
C VAL A 54 -3.89 -4.35 -4.31
N SER A 55 -3.03 -3.43 -4.70
CA SER A 55 -1.90 -3.70 -5.58
C SER A 55 -0.63 -3.99 -4.77
N PHE A 56 0.34 -4.67 -5.39
CA PHE A 56 1.66 -4.92 -4.79
C PHE A 56 2.75 -4.33 -5.68
N ARG A 57 3.72 -3.66 -5.06
CA ARG A 57 4.91 -3.13 -5.74
C ARG A 57 6.17 -3.57 -5.01
N SER A 58 7.08 -4.19 -5.76
CA SER A 58 8.37 -4.62 -5.20
C SER A 58 9.32 -3.43 -5.09
N VAL A 59 9.90 -3.24 -3.91
CA VAL A 59 10.97 -2.25 -3.66
C VAL A 59 11.93 -2.79 -2.63
N ASP A 60 13.22 -2.68 -2.91
CA ASP A 60 14.25 -2.83 -1.91
C ASP A 60 14.43 -1.53 -1.13
N ALA A 61 13.85 -1.48 0.06
CA ALA A 61 13.94 -0.32 0.95
C ALA A 61 15.36 -0.06 1.50
N THR A 62 16.30 -0.98 1.31
CA THR A 62 17.70 -0.76 1.70
C THR A 62 18.50 -0.02 0.62
N SER A 63 17.98 0.07 -0.60
CA SER A 63 18.62 0.73 -1.73
C SER A 63 18.06 2.13 -1.95
N MET A 64 18.92 3.15 -1.78
CA MET A 64 18.56 4.54 -2.08
C MET A 64 18.24 4.78 -3.55
N HIS A 65 18.85 4.01 -4.45
CA HIS A 65 18.52 4.06 -5.87
C HIS A 65 17.09 3.58 -6.12
N ALA A 66 16.76 2.39 -5.61
CA ALA A 66 15.43 1.80 -5.78
C ALA A 66 14.33 2.69 -5.16
N LEU A 67 14.62 3.33 -4.02
CA LEU A 67 13.69 4.27 -3.40
C LEU A 67 13.50 5.55 -4.22
N LYS A 68 14.55 6.05 -4.88
CA LYS A 68 14.43 7.21 -5.79
C LYS A 68 13.60 6.88 -7.03
N GLU A 69 13.85 5.75 -7.68
CA GLU A 69 13.06 5.28 -8.82
C GLU A 69 11.60 5.08 -8.42
N PHE A 70 11.37 4.39 -7.29
CA PHE A 70 10.03 4.21 -6.76
C PHE A 70 9.30 5.54 -6.54
N ALA A 71 9.95 6.52 -5.91
CA ALA A 71 9.38 7.84 -5.63
C ALA A 71 9.10 8.64 -6.91
N GLN A 72 10.00 8.58 -7.89
CA GLN A 72 9.80 9.20 -9.20
C GLN A 72 8.60 8.60 -9.93
N ASP A 73 8.54 7.27 -10.02
CA ASP A 73 7.43 6.57 -10.65
C ASP A 73 6.10 6.80 -9.92
N PHE A 74 6.15 6.85 -8.59
CA PHE A 74 4.96 7.14 -7.79
C PHE A 74 4.44 8.55 -8.08
N ARG A 75 5.33 9.53 -8.19
CA ARG A 75 4.98 10.91 -8.52
C ARG A 75 4.45 11.08 -9.95
N SER A 76 4.97 10.32 -10.90
CA SER A 76 4.52 10.38 -12.30
C SER A 76 3.17 9.69 -12.54
N ASN A 77 2.78 8.74 -11.67
CA ASN A 77 1.54 7.97 -11.77
C ASN A 77 0.47 8.33 -10.72
N SER A 78 0.71 9.37 -9.90
CA SER A 78 -0.25 9.92 -8.94
C SER A 78 -0.93 11.17 -9.52
#